data_AF-A0A822B248-F1
#
_entry.id   AF-A0A822B248-F1
#
_cell.length_a   1.000
_cell.length_b   1.000
_cell.length_c   1.000
_cell.angle_alpha   90.00
_cell.angle_beta   90.00
_cell.angle_gamma   90.00
#
_symmetry.space_group_name_H-M   'P 1'
#
loop_
_entity.id
_entity.type
_entity.pdbx_description
1 polymer ?
#
loop_
_entity_poly.entity_id
_entity_poly.type
_entity_poly.pdbx_seq_one_letter_code
_entity_poly.pdbx_strand_id
1 'polypeptide(L)' 'LLGASVFFALKQACMAYREQQGFSDYFILHSPATVERLRMACADEFTYRACPGE' A
#
# COMPACT_ATOMS: atom_id res chain seq x y z
N LEU A 1 20.92 1.64 10.44
CA LEU A 1 19.96 2.26 9.51
C LEU A 1 18.61 2.42 10.23
N LEU A 2 18.32 3.59 10.81
CA LEU A 2 17.03 3.86 11.44
C LEU A 2 15.97 4.35 10.43
N GLY A 3 16.37 5.07 9.38
CA GLY A 3 15.41 5.63 8.40
C GLY A 3 14.56 4.60 7.64
N ALA A 4 15.07 3.38 7.46
CA ALA A 4 14.32 2.31 6.82
C ALA A 4 13.19 1.74 7.71
N SER A 5 13.24 1.95 9.04
CA SER A 5 12.20 1.44 9.95
C SER A 5 10.83 2.05 9.62
N VAL A 6 10.80 3.34 9.27
CA VAL A 6 9.58 4.05 8.87
C VAL A 6 8.99 3.47 7.58
N PHE A 7 9.85 3.14 6.61
CA PHE A 7 9.41 2.51 5.36
C PHE A 7 8.74 1.15 5.62
N PHE A 8 9.33 0.31 6.46
CA PHE A 8 8.72 -0.99 6.80
C PHE A 8 7.47 -0.85 7.67
N ALA A 9 7.43 0.12 8.59
CA ALA A 9 6.23 0.42 9.37
C ALA A 9 5.05 0.82 8.46
N LEU A 10 5.29 1.67 7.45
CA LEU A 10 4.29 2.03 6.44
C LEU A 10 3.85 0.81 5.61
N LYS A 11 4.79 -0.05 5.20
CA LYS A 11 4.46 -1.29 4.47
C LYS A 11 3.56 -2.21 5.29
N GLN A 12 3.83 -2.38 6.58
CA GLN A 12 3.01 -3.20 7.48
C GLN A 12 1.62 -2.59 7.71
N ALA A 13 1.53 -1.27 7.91
CA ALA A 13 0.25 -0.57 8.03
C ALA A 13 -0.62 -0.74 6.77
N CYS A 14 -0.01 -0.60 5.59
CA CYS A 14 -0.69 -0.82 4.32
C CYS A 14 -1.14 -2.29 4.16
N MET A 15 -0.32 -3.27 4.58
CA MET A 15 -0.68 -4.69 4.53
C MET A 15 -1.90 -4.99 5.41
N ALA A 16 -1.93 -4.46 6.64
CA ALA A 16 -3.06 -4.63 7.55
C ALA A 16 -4.35 -3.99 7.00
N TYR A 17 -4.25 -2.80 6.40
CA TYR A 17 -5.40 -2.15 5.76
C TYR A 17 -5.95 -2.95 4.57
N ARG A 18 -5.05 -3.44 3.70
CA ARG A 18 -5.44 -4.27 2.56
C ARG A 18 -6.15 -5.55 3.02
N GLU A 19 -5.67 -6.20 4.07
CA GLU A 19 -6.32 -7.38 4.66
C GLU A 19 -7.75 -7.05 5.16
N GLN A 20 -7.95 -5.89 5.80
CA GLN A 20 -9.27 -5.43 6.23
C GLN A 20 -10.23 -5.16 5.06
N GLN A 21 -9.71 -4.76 3.91
CA GLN A 21 -10.49 -4.54 2.68
C GLN A 21 -10.68 -5.83 1.85
N GLY A 22 -10.15 -6.97 2.31
CA GLY A 22 -10.23 -8.26 1.61
C GLY A 22 -9.16 -8.47 0.53
N PHE A 23 -8.15 -7.62 0.45
CA PHE A 23 -7.01 -7.75 -0.46
C PHE A 23 -5.82 -8.37 0.28
N SER A 24 -5.74 -9.70 0.32
CA SER A 24 -4.65 -10.42 1.01
C SER A 24 -3.44 -10.68 0.12
N ASP A 25 -3.43 -10.22 -1.13
CA ASP A 25 -2.34 -10.46 -2.07
C ASP A 25 -1.06 -9.72 -1.69
N TYR A 26 0.07 -10.38 -1.96
CA TYR A 26 1.39 -9.77 -1.81
C TYR A 26 1.52 -8.55 -2.71
N PHE A 27 2.00 -7.43 -2.14
CA PHE A 27 2.24 -6.21 -2.89
C PHE A 27 3.68 -5.70 -2.70
N ILE A 28 4.17 -5.02 -3.73
CA ILE A 28 5.49 -4.39 -3.74
C ILE A 28 5.31 -2.89 -3.50
N LEU A 29 5.95 -2.38 -2.44
CA LEU A 29 6.08 -0.95 -2.21
C LEU A 29 7.49 -0.51 -2.62
N HIS A 30 7.60 0.41 -3.57
CA HIS A 30 8.89 0.90 -4.04
C HIS A 30 9.38 2.09 -3.22
N SER A 31 10.68 2.14 -2.93
CA SER A 31 11.31 3.33 -2.35
C SER A 31 11.51 4.42 -3.42
N PRO A 32 11.34 5.71 -3.08
CA PRO A 32 10.76 6.23 -1.84
C PRO A 32 9.25 5.95 -1.74
N ALA A 33 8.76 5.69 -0.53
CA ALA A 33 7.33 5.53 -0.25
C ALA A 33 6.61 6.89 -0.21
N THR A 34 6.54 7.55 -1.37
CA THR A 34 5.79 8.79 -1.56
C THR A 34 4.31 8.60 -1.28
N VAL A 35 3.60 9.69 -0.97
CA VAL A 35 2.15 9.68 -0.71
C VAL A 35 1.33 9.03 -1.84
N GLU A 36 1.69 9.29 -3.10
CA GLU A 36 1.03 8.71 -4.28
C GLU A 36 1.14 7.17 -4.29
N ARG A 37 2.37 6.65 -4.25
CA ARG A 37 2.64 5.21 -4.19
C ARG A 37 1.99 4.52 -2.99
N LEU A 38 2.04 5.13 -1.81
CA LEU A 38 1.43 4.55 -0.62
C LEU A 38 -0.10 4.52 -0.75
N ARG A 39 -0.72 5.59 -1.27
CA ARG A 39 -2.16 5.63 -1.50
C ARG A 39 -2.62 4.59 -2.50
N MET A 40 -1.90 4.41 -3.61
CA MET A 40 -2.21 3.39 -4.61
C MET A 40 -1.97 1.96 -4.08
N ALA A 41 -1.01 1.76 -3.16
CA ALA A 41 -0.78 0.47 -2.52
C ALA A 41 -1.91 0.07 -1.56
N CYS A 42 -2.55 1.04 -0.90
CA CYS A 42 -3.77 0.84 -0.12
C CYS A 42 -4.96 0.58 -1.06
N ALA A 43 -5.06 -0.62 -1.62
CA ALA A 43 -6.16 -0.99 -2.50
C ALA A 43 -7.50 -0.98 -1.74
N ASP A 44 -8.48 -0.32 -2.33
CA ASP A 44 -9.86 -0.17 -1.87
C ASP A 44 -10.79 0.18 -3.04
N GLU A 45 -12.08 0.38 -2.75
CA GLU A 45 -13.09 0.71 -3.75
C GLU A 45 -12.73 1.94 -4.61
N PHE A 46 -12.09 2.97 -4.04
CA PHE A 46 -11.74 4.16 -4.80
C PHE A 46 -10.62 3.88 -5.79
N THR A 47 -9.63 3.06 -5.41
CA THR A 47 -8.57 2.65 -6.34
C THR A 47 -9.13 1.82 -7.50
N TYR A 48 -10.10 0.94 -7.23
CA TYR A 48 -10.79 0.16 -8.28
C TYR A 48 -11.60 1.06 -9.24
N ARG A 49 -12.27 2.08 -8.70
CA ARG A 49 -13.02 3.07 -9.51
C ARG A 49 -12.11 3.99 -10.31
N ALA A 50 -10.94 4.33 -9.78
CA ALA A 50 -9.95 5.19 -10.44
C ALA A 50 -9.21 4.46 -11.56
N CYS A 51 -8.92 3.17 -11.37
CA CYS A 51 -8.25 2.30 -12.34
C CYS A 51 -9.08 1.03 -12.59
N PRO A 52 -10.21 1.12 -13.33
CA PRO A 52 -11.02 -0.05 -13.66
C PRO A 52 -10.30 -0.86 -14.75
N GLY A 53 -9.35 -1.73 -14.36
CA GLY A 53 -8.70 -2.65 -15.31
C GLY A 53 -7.29 -3.18 -14.99
N GLU A 54 -6.86 -3.21 -13.73
CA GLU A 54 -5.69 -4.01 -13.32
C GLU A 54 -6.10 -5.38 -12.76
#